data_AF-A0A6I7P8Q8-F1
#
_entry.id   AF-A0A6I7P8Q8-F1
#
_cell.length_a   1.000
_cell.length_b   1.000
_cell.length_c   1.000
_cell.angle_alpha   90.00
_cell.angle_beta   90.00
_cell.angle_gamma   90.00
#
_symmetry.space_group_name_H-M   'P 1'
#
loop_
_entity.id
_entity.type
_entity.pdbx_description
1 polymer ?
#
loop_
_entity_poly.entity_id
_entity_poly.type
_entity_poly.pdbx_seq_one_letter_code
_entity_poly.pdbx_strand_id
1 'polypeptide(L)'
;MKPAILTAFFVRREEAQAAFRKLKREGHHRAAVVHKDADGRVEIHSPLLQFGFKRGLVKDLLRRLATEESALVLQAPIASLRQPVALLRESGEHPPLIFVLNPKRTSITDDLGTVATPIPPSQMQERAAHLAATSQISFTPPKGTVLLDRLKRMREWIGPVCRDLSEAAALGQRATPIVEWILDNQHIIDGSIRDVQQNLSRRFYRELPVLNDERHRGLPRIYGLARQIVSDTGLRLDRETVVAFLEAYQSVDTLTTAEL
;
A
#
# COMPACT_ATOMS: atom_id res chain seq x y z
N MET A 1 16.03 -1.24 -4.76
CA MET A 1 15.01 -0.63 -3.87
C MET A 1 15.41 0.81 -3.59
N LYS A 2 14.47 1.77 -3.56
CA LYS A 2 14.79 3.11 -3.06
C LYS A 2 15.15 2.97 -1.56
N PRO A 3 16.18 3.67 -1.06
CA PRO A 3 16.55 3.59 0.35
C PRO A 3 15.54 4.36 1.22
N ALA A 4 15.32 3.87 2.43
CA ALA A 4 14.59 4.58 3.48
C ALA A 4 15.49 5.67 4.08
N ILE A 5 14.85 6.61 4.77
CA ILE A 5 15.52 7.75 5.41
C ILE A 5 15.19 7.67 6.90
N LEU A 6 16.21 7.45 7.70
CA LEU A 6 16.15 7.59 9.15
C LEU A 6 16.52 9.03 9.51
N THR A 7 15.73 9.65 10.36
CA THR A 7 16.01 10.95 10.97
C THR A 7 15.96 10.79 12.49
N ALA A 8 17.00 11.19 13.19
CA ALA A 8 17.07 11.20 14.64
C ALA A 8 17.30 12.64 15.14
N PHE A 9 16.43 13.13 16.02
CA PHE A 9 16.51 14.46 16.60
C PHE A 9 17.12 14.38 18.00
N PHE A 10 18.11 15.25 18.24
CA PHE A 10 18.87 15.36 19.46
C PHE A 10 18.73 16.78 20.01
N VAL A 11 18.57 16.88 21.33
CA VAL A 11 18.59 18.16 22.04
C VAL A 11 20.01 18.72 22.05
N ARG A 12 21.03 17.88 22.25
CA ARG A 12 22.44 18.31 22.33
C ARG A 12 23.20 18.01 21.04
N ARG A 13 23.93 19.01 20.55
CA ARG A 13 24.81 18.90 19.38
C ARG A 13 25.89 17.82 19.53
N GLU A 14 26.48 17.71 20.71
CA GLU A 14 27.57 16.76 20.99
C GLU A 14 27.11 15.30 20.86
N GLU A 15 25.90 15.00 21.32
CA GLU A 15 25.28 13.67 21.23
C GLU A 15 25.04 13.28 19.77
N ALA A 16 24.49 14.21 18.96
CA ALA A 16 24.29 14.00 17.54
C ALA A 16 25.61 13.72 16.80
N GLN A 17 26.68 14.45 17.13
CA GLN A 17 28.01 14.24 16.55
C GLN A 17 28.66 12.92 17.00
N ALA A 18 28.48 12.53 18.26
CA ALA A 18 28.95 11.25 18.78
C ALA A 18 28.25 10.08 18.09
N ALA A 19 26.92 10.14 17.99
CA ALA A 19 26.09 9.16 17.29
C ALA A 19 26.49 9.06 15.80
N PHE A 20 26.72 10.18 15.13
CA PHE A 20 27.20 10.21 13.74
C PHE A 20 28.55 9.51 13.56
N ARG A 21 29.52 9.79 14.44
CA ARG A 21 30.82 9.11 14.42
C ARG A 21 30.69 7.61 14.69
N LYS A 22 29.77 7.19 15.56
CA LYS A 22 29.47 5.77 15.82
C LYS A 22 28.92 5.11 14.55
N LEU A 23 27.91 5.70 13.91
CA LEU A 23 27.33 5.20 12.66
C LEU A 23 28.36 5.08 11.53
N LYS A 24 29.25 6.06 11.37
CA LYS A 24 30.33 6.00 10.37
C LYS A 24 31.31 4.85 10.60
N ARG A 25 31.64 4.55 11.86
CA ARG A 25 32.52 3.42 12.24
C ARG A 25 31.87 2.06 11.94
N GLU A 26 30.55 1.96 12.10
CA GLU A 26 29.75 0.78 11.77
C GLU A 26 29.41 0.64 10.27
N GLY A 27 30.06 1.43 9.39
CA GLY A 27 29.89 1.33 7.93
C GLY A 27 28.70 2.10 7.35
N HIS A 28 27.97 2.88 8.17
CA HIS A 28 26.84 3.68 7.70
C HIS A 28 27.30 5.03 7.13
N HIS A 29 27.88 4.98 5.93
CA HIS A 29 28.52 6.16 5.32
C HIS A 29 27.56 7.19 4.73
N ARG A 30 26.32 6.82 4.40
CA ARG A 30 25.30 7.74 3.85
C ARG A 30 24.54 8.47 4.95
N ALA A 31 25.28 9.09 5.86
CA ALA A 31 24.76 9.86 6.98
C ALA A 31 25.23 11.31 6.93
N ALA A 32 24.47 12.21 7.53
CA ALA A 32 24.83 13.61 7.75
C ALA A 32 24.21 14.12 9.06
N VAL A 33 24.78 15.18 9.62
CA VAL A 33 24.22 15.88 10.78
C VAL A 33 23.91 17.31 10.38
N VAL A 34 22.77 17.80 10.83
CA VAL A 34 22.31 19.17 10.65
C VAL A 34 22.07 19.75 12.03
N HIS A 35 22.62 20.92 12.30
CA HIS A 35 22.39 21.66 13.52
C HIS A 35 21.79 23.01 13.18
N LYS A 36 20.84 23.47 14.01
CA LYS A 36 20.30 24.82 13.93
C LYS A 36 20.66 25.54 15.21
N ASP A 37 21.37 26.66 15.09
CA ASP A 37 21.78 27.45 16.25
C ASP A 37 20.63 28.30 16.79
N ALA A 38 20.90 29.08 17.85
CA ALA A 38 19.94 29.99 18.47
C ALA A 38 19.47 31.11 17.52
N ASP A 39 20.34 31.55 16.60
CA ASP A 39 20.04 32.56 15.58
C ASP A 39 19.27 31.98 14.38
N GLY A 40 18.99 30.67 14.39
CA GLY A 40 18.31 29.96 13.32
C GLY A 40 19.19 29.66 12.09
N ARG A 41 20.50 29.90 12.17
CA ARG A 41 21.46 29.51 11.12
C ARG A 41 21.65 28.01 11.16
N VAL A 42 21.86 27.44 9.97
CA VAL A 42 21.93 26.00 9.78
C VAL A 42 23.37 25.60 9.45
N GLU A 43 23.95 24.76 10.29
CA GLU A 43 25.25 24.13 10.05
C GLU A 43 25.04 22.68 9.60
N ILE A 44 25.59 22.31 8.45
CA ILE A 44 25.50 20.95 7.92
C ILE A 44 26.88 20.29 7.99
N HIS A 45 27.01 19.27 8.82
CA HIS A 45 28.18 18.41 8.90
C HIS A 45 28.02 17.20 7.97
N SER A 46 28.79 17.20 6.87
CA SER A 46 28.75 16.32 5.69
C SER A 46 27.70 16.70 4.63
N PRO A 47 28.01 16.66 3.32
CA PRO A 47 27.09 17.20 2.33
C PRO A 47 25.93 16.23 2.08
N LEU A 48 24.73 16.58 2.55
CA LEU A 48 23.47 15.88 2.23
C LEU A 48 23.29 15.72 0.69
N LEU A 49 23.72 16.72 -0.09
CA LEU A 49 23.62 16.67 -1.55
C LEU A 49 24.57 15.64 -2.20
N GLN A 50 25.75 15.40 -1.62
CA GLN A 50 26.70 14.40 -2.15
C GLN A 50 26.18 12.97 -2.00
N PHE A 51 25.33 12.69 -1.02
CA PHE A 51 24.79 11.35 -0.78
C PHE A 51 23.43 11.09 -1.45
N GLY A 52 22.98 11.98 -2.34
CA GLY A 52 21.74 11.81 -3.10
C GLY A 52 20.47 12.12 -2.31
N PHE A 53 20.56 12.90 -1.23
CA PHE A 53 19.37 13.42 -0.55
C PHE A 53 18.73 14.51 -1.42
N LYS A 54 17.43 14.36 -1.72
CA LYS A 54 16.69 15.33 -2.55
C LYS A 54 16.58 16.67 -1.82
N ARG A 55 16.70 17.80 -2.55
CA ARG A 55 16.51 19.16 -1.99
C ARG A 55 15.21 19.32 -1.18
N GLY A 56 14.12 18.68 -1.62
CA GLY A 56 12.84 18.70 -0.91
C GLY A 56 12.91 18.10 0.50
N LEU A 57 13.63 16.98 0.66
CA LEU A 57 13.82 16.34 1.96
C LEU A 57 14.57 17.25 2.93
N VAL A 58 15.62 17.93 2.46
CA VAL A 58 16.39 18.86 3.28
C VAL A 58 15.49 20.01 3.75
N LYS A 59 14.67 20.57 2.85
CA LYS A 59 13.72 21.62 3.19
C LYS A 59 12.68 21.15 4.22
N ASP A 60 12.20 19.92 4.12
CA ASP A 60 11.24 19.34 5.06
C ASP A 60 11.88 19.07 6.43
N LEU A 61 13.13 18.61 6.46
CA LEU A 61 13.90 18.42 7.68
C LEU A 61 14.13 19.75 8.41
N LEU A 62 14.59 20.77 7.69
CA LEU A 62 14.85 22.10 8.25
C LEU A 62 13.59 22.78 8.79
N ARG A 63 12.42 22.48 8.20
CA ARG A 63 11.12 22.94 8.71
C ARG A 63 10.73 22.30 10.04
N ARG A 64 11.25 21.11 10.36
CA ARG A 64 10.92 20.34 11.56
C ARG A 64 11.95 20.48 12.68
N LEU A 65 13.12 21.05 12.40
CA LEU A 65 14.21 21.24 13.35
C LEU A 65 14.02 22.56 14.11
N ALA A 66 13.88 22.49 15.44
CA ALA A 66 13.79 23.69 16.28
C ALA A 66 15.17 24.37 16.42
N THR A 67 15.18 25.59 16.93
CA THR A 67 16.43 26.28 17.30
C THR A 67 17.14 25.51 18.41
N GLU A 68 18.48 25.52 18.35
CA GLU A 68 19.38 24.78 19.25
C GLU A 68 19.30 23.25 19.18
N GLU A 69 18.53 22.68 18.24
CA GLU A 69 18.45 21.23 18.04
C GLU A 69 19.45 20.73 16.99
N SER A 70 19.69 19.43 17.01
CA SER A 70 20.46 18.72 15.98
C SER A 70 19.67 17.55 15.41
N ALA A 71 19.67 17.38 14.09
CA ALA A 71 19.13 16.22 13.40
C ALA A 71 20.23 15.42 12.71
N LEU A 72 20.29 14.13 13.00
CA LEU A 72 21.05 13.16 12.23
C LEU A 72 20.16 12.54 11.16
N VAL A 73 20.65 12.46 9.93
CA VAL A 73 19.97 11.82 8.81
C VAL A 73 20.81 10.67 8.30
N LEU A 74 20.21 9.50 8.09
CA LEU A 74 20.83 8.31 7.53
C LEU A 74 19.98 7.74 6.40
N GLN A 75 20.60 7.44 5.26
CA GLN A 75 19.95 6.79 4.11
C GLN A 75 20.45 5.36 3.94
N ALA A 76 19.56 4.38 4.14
CA ALA A 76 19.87 2.96 4.00
C ALA A 76 18.62 2.14 3.63
N PRO A 77 18.75 0.91 3.10
CA PRO A 77 17.63 -0.01 2.97
C PRO A 77 16.89 -0.18 4.31
N ILE A 78 15.56 -0.26 4.30
CA ILE A 78 14.77 -0.37 5.54
C ILE A 78 15.18 -1.59 6.39
N ALA A 79 15.46 -2.72 5.73
CA ALA A 79 15.91 -3.95 6.39
C ALA A 79 17.26 -3.82 7.13
N SER A 80 18.10 -2.84 6.77
CA SER A 80 19.37 -2.59 7.45
C SER A 80 19.30 -1.50 8.51
N LEU A 81 18.12 -0.91 8.77
CA LEU A 81 17.98 0.19 9.74
C LEU A 81 17.84 -0.29 11.18
N ARG A 82 17.62 -1.59 11.42
CA ARG A 82 17.45 -2.13 12.78
C ARG A 82 18.65 -1.84 13.68
N GLN A 83 19.85 -2.16 13.20
CA GLN A 83 21.10 -1.92 13.94
C GLN A 83 21.35 -0.42 14.17
N PRO A 84 21.28 0.49 13.17
CA PRO A 84 21.33 1.93 13.40
C PRO A 84 20.33 2.44 14.43
N VAL A 85 19.08 2.00 14.37
CA VAL A 85 18.04 2.44 15.32
C VAL A 85 18.38 2.00 16.75
N ALA A 86 18.82 0.75 16.94
CA ALA A 86 19.26 0.27 18.25
C ALA A 86 20.46 1.08 18.77
N LEU A 87 21.48 1.28 17.93
CA LEU A 87 22.68 2.06 18.27
C LEU A 87 22.36 3.50 18.68
N LEU A 88 21.35 4.11 18.06
CA LEU A 88 20.90 5.47 18.37
C LEU A 88 20.05 5.52 19.64
N ARG A 89 19.22 4.50 19.92
CA ARG A 89 18.46 4.43 21.17
C ARG A 89 19.35 4.24 22.39
N GLU A 90 20.48 3.57 22.22
CA GLU A 90 21.49 3.36 23.26
C GLU A 90 22.51 4.52 23.36
N SER A 91 22.43 5.53 22.47
CA SER A 91 23.40 6.62 22.46
C SER A 91 22.93 7.78 23.35
N GLY A 92 23.67 8.01 24.44
CA GLY A 92 23.52 9.18 25.30
C GLY A 92 22.57 8.96 26.48
N GLU A 93 22.52 9.97 27.34
CA GLU A 93 21.63 10.00 28.51
C GLU A 93 20.17 10.24 28.10
N HIS A 94 19.96 10.92 26.97
CA HIS A 94 18.65 11.22 26.41
C HIS A 94 18.51 10.57 25.02
N PRO A 95 17.69 9.51 24.87
CA PRO A 95 17.55 8.85 23.59
C PRO A 95 16.88 9.80 22.57
N PRO A 96 17.39 9.85 21.32
CA PRO A 96 16.86 10.75 20.32
C PRO A 96 15.46 10.33 19.86
N LEU A 97 14.68 11.31 19.37
CA LEU A 97 13.44 11.02 18.67
C LEU A 97 13.74 10.52 17.26
N ILE A 98 13.42 9.26 16.99
CA ILE A 98 13.73 8.59 15.72
C ILE A 98 12.48 8.48 14.85
N PHE A 99 12.60 8.92 13.60
CA PHE A 99 11.61 8.75 12.54
C PHE A 99 12.23 8.00 11.37
N VAL A 100 11.51 7.05 10.80
CA VAL A 100 11.95 6.33 9.59
C VAL A 100 10.92 6.53 8.48
N LEU A 101 11.33 7.21 7.42
CA LEU A 101 10.55 7.49 6.23
C LEU A 101 10.88 6.44 5.16
N ASN A 102 9.95 5.53 4.92
CA ASN A 102 10.06 4.56 3.83
C ASN A 102 9.67 5.22 2.50
N PRO A 103 10.41 5.01 1.39
CA PRO A 103 9.97 5.47 0.07
C PRO A 103 8.56 5.00 -0.26
N LYS A 104 7.73 5.94 -0.75
CA LYS A 104 6.42 5.60 -1.31
C LYS A 104 6.58 4.57 -2.43
N ARG A 105 5.83 3.47 -2.32
CA ARG A 105 5.64 2.55 -3.44
C ARG A 105 4.70 3.21 -4.44
N THR A 106 5.00 3.06 -5.73
CA THR A 106 4.06 3.45 -6.78
C THR A 106 2.79 2.61 -6.60
N SER A 107 1.62 3.27 -6.61
CA SER A 107 0.35 2.54 -6.67
C SER A 107 0.33 1.69 -7.93
N ILE A 108 -0.13 0.46 -7.83
CA ILE A 108 -0.25 -0.47 -8.97
C ILE A 108 -1.68 -0.48 -9.54
N THR A 109 -2.61 0.20 -8.89
CA THR A 109 -4.01 0.25 -9.29
C THR A 109 -4.39 1.67 -9.66
N ASP A 110 -4.83 1.86 -10.91
CA ASP A 110 -5.23 3.17 -11.44
C ASP A 110 -6.58 3.64 -10.88
N ASP A 111 -7.44 2.71 -10.45
CA ASP A 111 -8.64 3.01 -9.67
C ASP A 111 -9.18 1.72 -9.06
N LEU A 112 -9.45 1.70 -7.75
CA LEU A 112 -10.21 0.62 -7.09
C LEU A 112 -11.70 0.99 -6.99
N GLY A 113 -12.08 2.16 -7.50
CA GLY A 113 -13.38 2.80 -7.31
C GLY A 113 -13.53 3.31 -5.88
N THR A 114 -14.38 4.32 -5.71
CA THR A 114 -14.82 4.77 -4.39
C THR A 114 -15.70 3.69 -3.76
N VAL A 115 -15.45 3.36 -2.49
CA VAL A 115 -16.37 2.55 -1.68
C VAL A 115 -17.63 3.39 -1.48
N ALA A 116 -18.75 2.95 -2.05
CA ALA A 116 -20.03 3.62 -1.87
C ALA A 116 -20.56 3.37 -0.45
N THR A 117 -21.43 4.25 0.03
CA THR A 117 -22.21 3.98 1.24
C THR A 117 -23.04 2.72 1.02
N PRO A 118 -23.03 1.76 1.97
CA PRO A 118 -23.83 0.55 1.85
C PRO A 118 -25.31 0.89 1.60
N ILE A 119 -25.94 0.16 0.69
CA ILE A 119 -27.36 0.33 0.36
C ILE A 119 -28.19 -0.82 0.95
N PRO A 120 -29.50 -0.62 1.19
CA PRO A 120 -30.39 -1.69 1.63
C PRO A 120 -30.50 -2.84 0.63
N PRO A 121 -30.76 -4.08 1.08
CA PRO A 121 -30.86 -5.25 0.21
C PRO A 121 -31.89 -5.10 -0.93
N SER A 122 -33.04 -4.49 -0.66
CA SER A 122 -34.08 -4.26 -1.68
C SER A 122 -33.60 -3.38 -2.83
N GLN A 123 -32.89 -2.28 -2.53
CA GLN A 123 -32.30 -1.41 -3.55
C GLN A 123 -31.21 -2.14 -4.35
N MET A 124 -30.51 -3.07 -3.70
CA MET A 124 -29.49 -3.87 -4.37
C MET A 124 -30.12 -4.84 -5.38
N GLN A 125 -31.24 -5.47 -5.03
CA GLN A 125 -32.02 -6.34 -5.92
C GLN A 125 -32.61 -5.57 -7.10
N GLU A 126 -33.20 -4.40 -6.85
CA GLU A 126 -33.69 -3.50 -7.91
C GLU A 126 -32.56 -3.10 -8.87
N ARG A 127 -31.37 -2.80 -8.32
CA ARG A 127 -30.19 -2.48 -9.13
C ARG A 127 -29.70 -3.70 -9.91
N ALA A 128 -29.75 -4.91 -9.34
CA ALA A 128 -29.41 -6.13 -10.03
C ALA A 128 -30.31 -6.35 -11.25
N ALA A 129 -31.63 -6.22 -11.07
CA ALA A 129 -32.61 -6.33 -12.14
C ALA A 129 -32.41 -5.24 -13.21
N HIS A 130 -32.14 -4.01 -12.80
CA HIS A 130 -31.84 -2.91 -13.72
C HIS A 130 -30.56 -3.18 -14.52
N LEU A 131 -29.50 -3.67 -13.88
CA LEU A 131 -28.26 -4.04 -14.58
C LEU A 131 -28.52 -5.15 -15.59
N ALA A 132 -29.27 -6.19 -15.24
CA ALA A 132 -29.65 -7.24 -16.17
C ALA A 132 -30.41 -6.69 -17.39
N ALA A 133 -31.35 -5.77 -17.17
CA ALA A 133 -32.14 -5.17 -18.26
C ALA A 133 -31.35 -4.23 -19.19
N THR A 134 -30.26 -3.62 -18.69
CA THR A 134 -29.53 -2.56 -19.41
C THR A 134 -28.16 -2.97 -19.91
N SER A 135 -27.58 -4.06 -19.40
CA SER A 135 -26.23 -4.51 -19.77
C SER A 135 -26.16 -4.98 -21.22
N GLN A 136 -25.18 -4.47 -21.96
CA GLN A 136 -24.87 -5.01 -23.29
C GLN A 136 -23.83 -6.12 -23.19
N ILE A 137 -24.26 -7.35 -23.46
CA ILE A 137 -23.43 -8.55 -23.26
C ILE A 137 -22.94 -9.07 -24.62
N SER A 138 -21.66 -9.43 -24.66
CA SER A 138 -21.05 -10.11 -25.80
C SER A 138 -20.54 -11.47 -25.37
N PHE A 139 -20.88 -12.50 -26.13
CA PHE A 139 -20.33 -13.86 -25.99
C PHE A 139 -19.06 -14.05 -26.83
N THR A 140 -18.55 -12.98 -27.44
CA THR A 140 -17.29 -13.04 -28.17
C THR A 140 -16.14 -13.10 -27.17
N PRO A 141 -15.18 -14.03 -27.33
CA PRO A 141 -14.06 -14.17 -26.41
C PRO A 141 -13.31 -12.85 -26.23
N PRO A 142 -13.00 -12.42 -24.99
CA PRO A 142 -12.19 -11.24 -24.75
C PRO A 142 -10.80 -11.41 -25.39
N LYS A 143 -10.34 -10.35 -26.07
CA LYS A 143 -9.01 -10.34 -26.71
C LYS A 143 -7.85 -10.36 -25.69
N GLY A 144 -8.09 -9.96 -24.44
CA GLY A 144 -7.05 -9.81 -23.40
C GLY A 144 -7.40 -10.49 -22.07
N THR A 145 -6.42 -10.57 -21.16
CA THR A 145 -6.53 -11.19 -19.84
C THR A 145 -6.37 -10.18 -18.71
N VAL A 146 -6.99 -9.00 -18.86
CA VAL A 146 -6.76 -7.82 -18.01
C VAL A 146 -6.87 -8.13 -16.52
N LEU A 147 -7.87 -8.92 -16.10
CA LEU A 147 -8.04 -9.28 -14.68
C LEU A 147 -6.95 -10.23 -14.18
N LEU A 148 -6.54 -11.22 -14.98
CA LEU A 148 -5.45 -12.12 -14.60
C LEU A 148 -4.12 -11.36 -14.51
N ASP A 149 -3.88 -10.43 -15.42
CA ASP A 149 -2.68 -9.59 -15.39
C ASP A 149 -2.72 -8.63 -14.20
N ARG A 150 -3.89 -8.07 -13.86
CA ARG A 150 -4.09 -7.25 -12.66
C ARG A 150 -3.84 -8.07 -11.39
N LEU A 151 -4.40 -9.28 -11.29
CA LEU A 151 -4.23 -10.18 -10.16
C LEU A 151 -2.75 -10.56 -9.96
N LYS A 152 -2.05 -10.86 -11.06
CA LYS A 152 -0.60 -11.14 -11.02
C LYS A 152 0.18 -9.93 -10.48
N ARG A 153 -0.08 -8.72 -10.98
CA ARG A 153 0.58 -7.49 -10.48
C ARG A 153 0.27 -7.23 -9.01
N MET A 154 -0.98 -7.43 -8.57
CA MET A 154 -1.36 -7.28 -7.16
C MET A 154 -0.63 -8.26 -6.25
N ARG A 155 -0.48 -9.52 -6.69
CA ARG A 155 0.29 -10.55 -5.97
C ARG A 155 1.77 -10.20 -5.85
N GLU A 156 2.37 -9.72 -6.93
CA GLU A 156 3.78 -9.28 -6.92
C GLU A 156 4.00 -8.06 -6.00
N TRP A 157 2.93 -7.31 -5.70
CA TRP A 157 2.96 -6.11 -4.88
C TRP A 157 2.74 -6.35 -3.39
N ILE A 158 1.81 -7.23 -3.02
CA ILE A 158 1.40 -7.43 -1.62
C ILE A 158 2.57 -7.91 -0.75
N GLY A 159 3.39 -8.83 -1.26
CA GLY A 159 4.55 -9.36 -0.52
C GLY A 159 5.57 -8.27 -0.16
N PRO A 160 6.07 -7.47 -1.13
CA PRO A 160 6.92 -6.33 -0.83
C PRO A 160 6.30 -5.28 0.10
N VAL A 161 4.99 -5.07 0.07
CA VAL A 161 4.29 -4.16 0.99
C VAL A 161 4.28 -4.72 2.41
N CYS A 162 3.92 -5.99 2.59
CA CYS A 162 3.91 -6.64 3.90
C CYS A 162 5.31 -6.65 4.51
N ARG A 163 6.36 -6.95 3.73
CA ARG A 163 7.75 -6.87 4.22
C ARG A 163 8.12 -5.47 4.71
N ASP A 164 7.74 -4.42 3.99
CA ASP A 164 8.02 -3.04 4.41
C ASP A 164 7.27 -2.68 5.70
N LEU A 165 6.01 -3.13 5.83
CA LEU A 165 5.21 -2.92 7.03
C LEU A 165 5.80 -3.68 8.23
N SER A 166 6.23 -4.93 8.05
CA SER A 166 6.90 -5.71 9.08
C SER A 166 8.21 -5.08 9.53
N GLU A 167 9.03 -4.57 8.59
CA GLU A 167 10.26 -3.86 8.95
C GLU A 167 9.96 -2.55 9.69
N ALA A 168 8.95 -1.79 9.27
CA ALA A 168 8.53 -0.58 9.99
C ALA A 168 8.07 -0.90 11.42
N ALA A 169 7.27 -1.95 11.61
CA ALA A 169 6.84 -2.42 12.93
C ALA A 169 8.03 -2.87 13.79
N ALA A 170 8.98 -3.62 13.22
CA ALA A 170 10.20 -4.04 13.91
C ALA A 170 11.10 -2.88 14.33
N LEU A 171 11.03 -1.74 13.63
CA LEU A 171 11.72 -0.50 14.00
C LEU A 171 10.99 0.28 15.12
N GLY A 172 9.88 -0.24 15.65
CA GLY A 172 9.08 0.39 16.70
C GLY A 172 8.21 1.54 16.20
N GLN A 173 7.93 1.61 14.88
CA GLN A 173 6.88 2.50 14.39
C GLN A 173 5.52 1.97 14.84
N ARG A 174 4.63 2.87 15.27
CA ARG A 174 3.26 2.48 15.63
C ARG A 174 2.55 1.95 14.39
N ALA A 175 2.23 0.67 14.41
CA ALA A 175 1.33 0.08 13.44
C ALA A 175 -0.09 0.61 13.71
N THR A 176 -0.82 0.93 12.64
CA THR A 176 -2.26 1.17 12.76
C THR A 176 -2.98 -0.18 12.81
N PRO A 177 -4.23 -0.25 13.32
CA PRO A 177 -4.99 -1.50 13.32
C PRO A 177 -5.13 -2.16 11.95
N ILE A 178 -5.16 -1.36 10.87
CA ILE A 178 -5.19 -1.85 9.49
C ILE A 178 -3.87 -2.54 9.11
N VAL A 179 -2.73 -2.01 9.55
CA VAL A 179 -1.42 -2.61 9.28
C VAL A 179 -1.30 -3.95 10.00
N GLU A 180 -1.68 -4.01 11.28
CA GLU A 180 -1.68 -5.24 12.06
C GLU A 180 -2.56 -6.31 11.40
N TRP A 181 -3.80 -5.93 11.05
CA TRP A 181 -4.70 -6.84 10.35
C TRP A 181 -4.13 -7.37 9.03
N ILE A 182 -3.52 -6.51 8.20
CA ILE A 182 -2.92 -6.95 6.92
C ILE A 182 -1.79 -7.95 7.17
N LEU A 183 -0.93 -7.71 8.16
CA LEU A 183 0.20 -8.58 8.47
C LEU A 183 -0.27 -9.94 8.99
N ASP A 184 -1.25 -9.96 9.88
CA ASP A 184 -1.82 -11.20 10.44
C ASP A 184 -2.54 -12.01 9.36
N ASN A 185 -3.19 -11.34 8.41
CA ASN A 185 -4.03 -11.96 7.38
C ASN A 185 -3.34 -12.10 6.01
N GLN A 186 -2.03 -11.86 5.90
CA GLN A 186 -1.31 -11.96 4.63
C GLN A 186 -1.51 -13.34 3.97
N HIS A 187 -1.49 -14.40 4.78
CA HIS A 187 -1.66 -15.78 4.31
C HIS A 187 -3.05 -16.02 3.68
N ILE A 188 -4.10 -15.35 4.19
CA ILE A 188 -5.46 -15.42 3.63
C ILE A 188 -5.48 -14.75 2.26
N ILE A 189 -4.89 -13.55 2.14
CA ILE A 189 -4.81 -12.83 0.85
C ILE A 189 -4.05 -13.65 -0.19
N ASP A 190 -2.89 -14.19 0.19
CA ASP A 190 -2.07 -15.02 -0.70
C ASP A 190 -2.78 -16.33 -1.08
N GLY A 191 -3.55 -16.92 -0.16
CA GLY A 191 -4.42 -18.07 -0.40
C GLY A 191 -5.51 -17.75 -1.43
N SER A 192 -6.32 -16.72 -1.18
CA SER A 192 -7.40 -16.30 -2.08
C SER A 192 -6.90 -15.98 -3.50
N ILE A 193 -5.75 -15.31 -3.62
CA ILE A 193 -5.15 -15.04 -4.93
C ILE A 193 -4.78 -16.34 -5.65
N ARG A 194 -4.20 -17.29 -4.93
CA ARG A 194 -3.81 -18.59 -5.49
C ARG A 194 -5.03 -19.38 -5.94
N ASP A 195 -6.09 -19.41 -5.13
CA ASP A 195 -7.32 -20.11 -5.44
C ASP A 195 -7.96 -19.55 -6.71
N VAL A 196 -8.03 -18.22 -6.84
CA VAL A 196 -8.52 -17.59 -8.08
C VAL A 196 -7.64 -17.96 -9.27
N GLN A 197 -6.31 -17.95 -9.13
CA GLN A 197 -5.40 -18.32 -10.24
C GLN A 197 -5.52 -19.78 -10.66
N GLN A 198 -5.81 -20.68 -9.73
CA GLN A 198 -5.98 -22.11 -10.01
C GLN A 198 -7.31 -22.39 -10.70
N ASN A 199 -8.39 -21.72 -10.28
CA ASN A 199 -9.73 -21.94 -10.81
C ASN A 199 -10.02 -21.11 -12.08
N LEU A 200 -9.44 -19.93 -12.23
CA LEU A 200 -9.66 -19.03 -13.36
C LEU A 200 -8.53 -19.17 -14.40
N SER A 201 -8.49 -20.31 -15.09
CA SER A 201 -7.53 -20.51 -16.18
C SER A 201 -7.74 -19.48 -17.31
N ARG A 202 -6.70 -19.19 -18.10
CA ARG A 202 -6.80 -18.28 -19.27
C ARG A 202 -7.85 -18.72 -20.28
N ARG A 203 -8.04 -20.04 -20.41
CA ARG A 203 -9.06 -20.62 -21.28
C ARG A 203 -10.46 -20.32 -20.72
N PHE A 204 -10.70 -20.68 -19.47
CA PHE A 204 -11.98 -20.45 -18.80
C PHE A 204 -12.35 -18.96 -18.78
N TYR A 205 -11.39 -18.09 -18.47
CA TYR A 205 -11.57 -16.63 -18.53
C TYR A 205 -12.09 -16.14 -19.89
N ARG A 206 -11.65 -16.75 -21.00
CA ARG A 206 -12.06 -16.37 -22.36
C ARG A 206 -13.42 -16.94 -22.76
N GLU A 207 -13.94 -17.91 -22.01
CA GLU A 207 -15.28 -18.48 -22.21
C GLU A 207 -16.36 -17.62 -21.53
N LEU A 208 -15.98 -16.71 -20.62
CA LEU A 208 -16.91 -15.84 -19.91
C LEU A 208 -17.50 -14.75 -20.82
N PRO A 209 -18.83 -14.52 -20.77
CA PRO A 209 -19.46 -13.38 -21.43
C PRO A 209 -18.89 -12.05 -20.92
N VAL A 210 -18.75 -11.07 -21.80
CA VAL A 210 -18.14 -9.76 -21.49
C VAL A 210 -19.14 -8.62 -21.57
N LEU A 211 -18.94 -7.59 -20.76
CA LEU A 211 -19.72 -6.35 -20.81
C LEU A 211 -19.15 -5.42 -21.90
N ASN A 212 -20.04 -4.80 -22.66
CA ASN A 212 -19.70 -3.76 -23.63
C ASN A 212 -19.93 -2.33 -23.11
N ASP A 213 -20.53 -2.20 -21.92
CA ASP A 213 -20.83 -0.94 -21.26
C ASP A 213 -19.56 -0.12 -20.94
N GLU A 214 -19.65 1.20 -20.96
CA GLU A 214 -18.49 2.10 -20.85
C GLU A 214 -17.62 1.85 -19.62
N ARG A 215 -18.22 1.51 -18.47
CA ARG A 215 -17.50 1.34 -17.19
C ARG A 215 -16.69 0.04 -17.11
N HIS A 216 -17.15 -1.02 -17.75
CA HIS A 216 -16.58 -2.37 -17.62
C HIS A 216 -16.27 -3.02 -18.98
N ARG A 217 -16.11 -2.20 -20.02
CA ARG A 217 -15.90 -2.66 -21.40
C ARG A 217 -14.76 -3.68 -21.49
N GLY A 218 -15.08 -4.87 -22.00
CA GLY A 218 -14.11 -5.94 -22.20
C GLY A 218 -13.74 -6.73 -20.94
N LEU A 219 -14.42 -6.48 -19.81
CA LEU A 219 -14.33 -7.31 -18.60
C LEU A 219 -15.46 -8.35 -18.57
N PRO A 220 -15.25 -9.52 -17.95
CA PRO A 220 -16.30 -10.50 -17.74
C PRO A 220 -17.52 -9.90 -17.01
N ARG A 221 -18.72 -10.26 -17.47
CA ARG A 221 -20.00 -9.86 -16.87
C ARG A 221 -20.03 -10.16 -15.38
N ILE A 222 -19.69 -11.39 -15.00
CA ILE A 222 -19.66 -11.80 -13.59
C ILE A 222 -18.71 -10.96 -12.72
N TYR A 223 -17.59 -10.48 -13.28
CA TYR A 223 -16.70 -9.58 -12.55
C TYR A 223 -17.35 -8.20 -12.33
N GLY A 224 -18.07 -7.68 -13.33
CA GLY A 224 -18.86 -6.44 -13.19
C GLY A 224 -19.92 -6.55 -12.09
N LEU A 225 -20.61 -7.69 -12.02
CA LEU A 225 -21.60 -7.97 -10.96
C LEU A 225 -20.93 -8.07 -9.59
N ALA A 226 -19.86 -8.85 -9.46
CA ALA A 226 -19.11 -8.95 -8.21
C ALA A 226 -18.60 -7.57 -7.73
N ARG A 227 -18.10 -6.74 -8.65
CA ARG A 227 -17.70 -5.35 -8.39
C ARG A 227 -18.86 -4.50 -7.87
N GLN A 228 -20.05 -4.68 -8.42
CA GLN A 228 -21.25 -3.96 -7.99
C GLN A 228 -21.63 -4.37 -6.56
N ILE A 229 -21.69 -5.67 -6.27
CA ILE A 229 -22.03 -6.20 -4.93
C ILE A 229 -21.04 -5.66 -3.88
N VAL A 230 -19.73 -5.71 -4.17
CA VAL A 230 -18.69 -5.20 -3.28
C VAL A 230 -18.85 -3.70 -3.00
N SER A 231 -19.25 -2.92 -4.02
CA SER A 231 -19.51 -1.50 -3.87
C SER A 231 -20.75 -1.24 -3.02
N ASP A 232 -21.84 -1.97 -3.26
CA ASP A 232 -23.15 -1.76 -2.64
C ASP A 232 -23.23 -2.24 -1.20
N THR A 233 -22.33 -3.14 -0.81
CA THR A 233 -22.18 -3.63 0.55
C THR A 233 -21.17 -2.83 1.38
N GLY A 234 -20.47 -1.87 0.77
CA GLY A 234 -19.35 -1.19 1.41
C GLY A 234 -18.27 -2.16 1.90
N LEU A 235 -17.92 -3.16 1.07
CA LEU A 235 -16.95 -4.23 1.34
C LEU A 235 -17.39 -5.30 2.35
N ARG A 236 -18.63 -5.29 2.84
CA ARG A 236 -19.18 -6.29 3.78
C ARG A 236 -19.96 -7.36 3.03
N LEU A 237 -19.27 -8.40 2.58
CA LEU A 237 -19.90 -9.50 1.86
C LEU A 237 -20.43 -10.56 2.81
N ASP A 238 -21.67 -10.97 2.58
CA ASP A 238 -22.31 -12.15 3.18
C ASP A 238 -22.97 -13.00 2.09
N ARG A 239 -23.24 -14.27 2.39
CA ARG A 239 -23.75 -15.24 1.40
C ARG A 239 -25.16 -14.86 0.96
N GLU A 240 -26.00 -14.46 1.91
CA GLU A 240 -27.41 -14.15 1.71
C GLU A 240 -27.57 -12.99 0.72
N THR A 241 -26.79 -11.93 0.88
CA THR A 241 -26.74 -10.77 -0.02
C THR A 241 -26.27 -11.15 -1.42
N VAL A 242 -25.22 -11.99 -1.54
CA VAL A 242 -24.72 -12.43 -2.84
C VAL A 242 -25.77 -13.25 -3.59
N VAL A 243 -26.41 -14.22 -2.90
CA VAL A 243 -27.44 -15.06 -3.50
C VAL A 243 -28.64 -14.22 -3.92
N ALA A 244 -29.15 -13.36 -3.04
CA ALA A 244 -30.29 -12.50 -3.33
C ALA A 244 -30.04 -11.55 -4.51
N PHE A 245 -28.81 -11.02 -4.64
CA PHE A 245 -28.42 -10.21 -5.79
C PHE A 245 -28.43 -11.02 -7.10
N LEU A 246 -27.84 -12.22 -7.08
CA LEU A 246 -27.76 -13.08 -8.26
C LEU A 246 -29.13 -13.61 -8.68
N GLU A 247 -30.01 -13.92 -7.73
CA GLU A 247 -31.40 -14.31 -8.02
C GLU A 247 -32.18 -13.16 -8.68
N ALA A 248 -32.07 -11.95 -8.15
CA ALA A 248 -32.69 -10.77 -8.73
C ALA A 248 -32.16 -10.48 -10.15
N TYR A 249 -30.85 -10.62 -10.36
CA TYR A 249 -30.26 -10.51 -11.70
C TYR A 249 -30.81 -11.58 -12.66
N GLN A 250 -30.78 -12.85 -12.24
CA GLN A 250 -31.22 -14.00 -13.06
C GLN A 250 -32.72 -14.04 -13.34
N SER A 251 -33.53 -13.30 -12.58
CA SER A 251 -34.96 -13.11 -12.88
C SER A 251 -35.20 -12.35 -14.19
N VAL A 252 -34.20 -11.60 -14.66
CA VAL A 252 -34.25 -10.80 -15.89
C VAL A 252 -33.35 -11.37 -16.98
N ASP A 253 -32.11 -11.74 -16.66
CA ASP A 253 -31.16 -12.31 -17.63
C ASP A 253 -30.34 -13.46 -17.02
N THR A 254 -30.38 -14.62 -17.68
CA THR A 254 -29.82 -15.87 -17.15
C THR A 254 -28.28 -15.87 -17.24
N LEU A 255 -27.64 -16.26 -16.14
CA LEU A 255 -26.20 -16.48 -16.09
C LEU A 255 -25.86 -17.85 -16.67
N THR A 256 -24.72 -17.93 -17.37
CA THR A 256 -24.23 -19.20 -17.89
C THR A 256 -23.70 -20.07 -16.74
N THR A 257 -23.61 -21.38 -16.94
CA THR A 257 -22.98 -22.29 -15.97
C THR A 257 -21.51 -21.93 -15.69
N ALA A 258 -20.83 -21.26 -16.63
CA ALA A 258 -19.47 -20.78 -16.42
C ALA A 258 -19.38 -19.53 -15.52
N GLU A 259 -20.50 -18.86 -15.26
CA GLU A 259 -20.56 -17.65 -14.41
C GLU A 259 -21.05 -17.92 -12.99
N LEU A 260 -21.51 -19.13 -12.68
CA LEU A 260 -21.99 -19.58 -11.37
C LEU A 260 -20.99 -20.52 -10.69
#